data_AF-A0A0U3MQ15-F1
#
_entry.id   AF-A0A0U3MQ15-F1
#
_cell.length_a   1.000
_cell.length_b   1.000
_cell.length_c   1.000
_cell.angle_alpha   90.00
_cell.angle_beta   90.00
_cell.angle_gamma   90.00
#
_symmetry.space_group_name_H-M   'P 1'
#
loop_
_entity.id
_entity.type
_entity.pdbx_description
1 polymer ?
#
loop_
_entity_poly.entity_id
_entity_poly.type
_entity_poly.pdbx_seq_one_letter_code
_entity_poly.pdbx_strand_id
1 'polypeptide(L)'
;MNTHRRWLGRLLGASMIATLGLAAVPASAQLPRQNLWVELRWVDQELSGAAVAGVRDGSVVVSTGGSVSARGGVTLSTERRSQQQSLPRLMVLNGQQASVTLNEVTPIQWVDVGVQRQQGREDRYYVAPRQGVAERSRGVMVKPSWAGGRQPVTVEIRTQEQSNRPGGAPPLDPSGYGAPTEDASVLSTVQVPLGQWVTVARSGSYYAGSPPNQYSTRDAEVQRMRELQVRVDLAP
;
A
#
# COMPACT_ATOMS: atom_id res chain seq x y z
N MET A 1 79.01 64.01 -10.11
CA MET A 1 80.06 63.06 -10.54
C MET A 1 79.41 61.98 -11.40
N ASN A 2 79.92 61.86 -12.62
CA ASN A 2 79.51 60.91 -13.65
C ASN A 2 79.60 59.45 -13.17
N THR A 3 78.70 58.57 -13.63
CA THR A 3 79.02 57.55 -14.65
C THR A 3 77.82 56.63 -14.94
N HIS A 4 77.23 56.84 -16.12
CA HIS A 4 77.08 55.89 -17.22
C HIS A 4 76.34 54.53 -17.13
N ARG A 5 75.63 54.30 -18.25
CA ARG A 5 75.37 53.06 -19.03
C ARG A 5 74.06 52.33 -18.72
N ARG A 6 73.05 52.45 -19.61
CA ARG A 6 72.88 51.78 -20.94
C ARG A 6 72.42 50.33 -20.77
N TRP A 7 71.19 50.00 -21.21
CA TRP A 7 70.92 49.32 -22.50
C TRP A 7 69.46 48.86 -22.63
N LEU A 8 68.93 48.99 -23.86
CA LEU A 8 67.68 48.38 -24.32
C LEU A 8 67.84 46.85 -24.49
N GLY A 9 66.80 46.10 -24.11
CA GLY A 9 66.51 44.74 -24.59
C GLY A 9 65.03 44.47 -24.37
N ARG A 10 64.17 44.52 -25.41
CA ARG A 10 63.82 43.45 -26.37
C ARG A 10 62.68 42.53 -25.90
N LEU A 11 61.63 42.54 -26.73
CA LEU A 11 60.80 41.41 -27.19
C LEU A 11 59.61 40.92 -26.34
N LEU A 12 58.42 41.25 -26.87
CA LEU A 12 57.29 40.36 -27.19
C LEU A 12 57.33 38.93 -26.60
N GLY A 13 56.32 38.61 -25.79
CA GLY A 13 55.98 37.25 -25.38
C GLY A 13 54.48 37.12 -25.12
N ALA A 14 53.78 36.50 -26.07
CA ALA A 14 52.36 36.20 -26.04
C ALA A 14 52.02 35.09 -25.04
N SER A 15 50.82 35.15 -24.45
CA SER A 15 49.93 34.00 -24.19
C SER A 15 48.74 34.45 -23.34
N MET A 16 47.68 34.91 -23.99
CA MET A 16 46.38 35.06 -23.36
C MET A 16 45.69 33.70 -23.51
N ILE A 17 45.78 32.85 -22.49
CA ILE A 17 45.10 31.56 -22.43
C ILE A 17 43.60 31.87 -22.27
N ALA A 18 42.86 31.85 -23.38
CA ALA A 18 41.41 31.85 -23.37
C ALA A 18 40.93 30.43 -23.02
N THR A 19 40.68 30.20 -21.74
CA THR A 19 40.06 28.97 -21.25
C THR A 19 38.59 28.97 -21.70
N LEU A 20 38.30 28.38 -22.86
CA LEU A 20 36.93 28.05 -23.26
C LEU A 20 36.39 26.99 -22.29
N GLY A 21 35.64 27.44 -21.29
CA GLY A 21 34.78 26.58 -20.49
C GLY A 21 33.66 26.04 -21.38
N LEU A 22 33.86 24.85 -21.95
CA LEU A 22 32.77 24.02 -22.45
C LEU A 22 31.88 23.67 -21.26
N ALA A 23 30.85 24.49 -21.02
CA ALA A 23 29.75 24.14 -20.15
C ALA A 23 29.07 22.92 -20.76
N ALA A 24 29.36 21.74 -20.22
CA ALA A 24 28.64 20.51 -20.51
C ALA A 24 27.19 20.71 -20.06
N VAL A 25 26.32 21.07 -21.01
CA VAL A 25 24.88 21.06 -20.78
C VAL A 25 24.51 19.61 -20.49
N PRO A 26 23.93 19.29 -19.32
CA PRO A 26 23.54 17.93 -19.02
C PRO A 26 22.49 17.50 -20.05
N ALA A 27 22.82 16.50 -20.88
CA ALA A 27 21.87 15.90 -21.80
C ALA A 27 20.82 15.18 -20.96
N SER A 28 19.64 15.79 -20.77
CA SER A 28 18.49 15.10 -20.21
C SER A 28 18.10 14.00 -21.19
N ALA A 29 18.37 12.74 -20.85
CA ALA A 29 17.96 11.61 -21.65
C ALA A 29 16.44 11.68 -21.84
N GLN A 30 16.00 11.94 -23.07
CA GLN A 30 14.59 12.02 -23.39
C GLN A 30 13.99 10.62 -23.20
N LEU A 31 13.01 10.52 -22.31
CA LEU A 31 12.31 9.26 -22.07
C LEU A 31 11.63 8.79 -23.38
N PRO A 32 11.66 7.47 -23.68
CA PRO A 32 10.92 6.91 -24.81
C PRO A 32 9.44 7.30 -24.73
N ARG A 33 8.87 7.82 -25.82
CA ARG A 33 7.43 8.12 -25.93
C ARG A 33 6.65 6.83 -26.14
N GLN A 34 6.52 6.05 -25.08
CA GLN A 34 5.88 4.74 -25.09
C GLN A 34 4.69 4.74 -24.13
N ASN A 35 3.58 4.15 -24.54
CA ASN A 35 2.47 3.88 -23.62
C ASN A 35 2.81 2.66 -22.76
N LEU A 36 2.50 2.76 -21.47
CA LEU A 36 2.71 1.73 -20.47
C LEU A 36 1.36 1.35 -19.86
N TRP A 37 1.11 0.05 -19.74
CA TRP A 37 0.02 -0.47 -18.94
C TRP A 37 0.47 -0.56 -17.50
N VAL A 38 -0.23 0.11 -16.59
CA VAL A 38 0.01 0.03 -15.15
C VAL A 38 -1.18 -0.67 -14.51
N GLU A 39 -0.90 -1.80 -13.87
CA GLU A 39 -1.89 -2.62 -13.18
C GLU A 39 -1.63 -2.60 -11.69
N LEU A 40 -2.70 -2.43 -10.91
CA LEU A 40 -2.65 -2.52 -9.46
C LEU A 40 -3.66 -3.55 -8.98
N ARG A 41 -3.33 -4.22 -7.88
CA ARG A 41 -4.25 -5.13 -7.20
C ARG A 41 -4.01 -5.15 -5.71
N TRP A 42 -5.09 -5.39 -4.99
CA TRP A 42 -5.02 -5.76 -3.58
C TRP A 42 -5.08 -7.28 -3.47
N VAL A 43 -4.13 -7.83 -2.71
CA VAL A 43 -4.08 -9.25 -2.39
C VAL A 43 -4.33 -9.39 -0.90
N ASP A 44 -5.50 -9.92 -0.56
CA ASP A 44 -5.85 -10.26 0.82
C ASP A 44 -5.36 -11.68 1.13
N GLN A 45 -4.60 -11.78 2.22
CA GLN A 45 -4.08 -13.01 2.79
C GLN A 45 -4.67 -13.19 4.18
N GLU A 46 -5.41 -14.28 4.37
CA GLU A 46 -5.86 -14.73 5.68
C GLU A 46 -4.88 -15.77 6.20
N LEU A 47 -4.19 -15.44 7.29
CA LEU A 47 -3.32 -16.35 8.02
C LEU A 47 -4.10 -16.84 9.24
N SER A 48 -4.28 -18.17 9.35
CA SER A 48 -4.84 -18.76 10.56
C SER A 48 -3.86 -18.55 11.73
N GLY A 49 -4.37 -18.15 12.90
CA GLY A 49 -3.55 -17.96 14.11
C GLY A 49 -2.72 -19.19 14.47
N ALA A 50 -3.24 -20.40 14.19
CA ALA A 50 -2.52 -21.67 14.37
C ALA A 50 -1.27 -21.80 13.48
N ALA A 51 -1.29 -21.25 12.26
CA ALA A 51 -0.15 -21.28 11.36
C ALA A 51 0.98 -20.34 11.82
N VAL A 52 0.62 -19.22 12.47
CA VAL A 52 1.58 -18.24 13.00
C VAL A 52 2.16 -18.68 14.35
N ALA A 53 1.35 -19.32 15.20
CA ALA A 53 1.80 -19.92 16.46
C ALA A 53 2.73 -21.11 16.24
N GLY A 54 2.39 -22.00 15.28
CA GLY A 54 3.21 -23.19 15.00
C GLY A 54 4.62 -22.87 14.50
N VAL A 55 4.77 -21.80 13.72
CA VAL A 55 6.08 -21.32 13.22
C VAL A 55 6.99 -20.81 14.35
N ARG A 56 6.45 -20.34 15.49
CA ARG A 56 7.25 -19.83 16.62
C ARG A 56 7.66 -20.91 17.62
N ASP A 57 6.81 -21.91 17.85
CA ASP A 57 7.11 -23.02 18.77
C ASP A 57 7.87 -24.19 18.10
N GLY A 58 8.31 -24.03 16.85
CA GLY A 58 8.95 -25.09 16.09
C GLY A 58 8.03 -26.28 15.78
N SER A 59 6.71 -26.06 15.82
CA SER A 59 5.73 -27.11 15.55
C SER A 59 5.28 -27.11 14.08
N VAL A 60 5.12 -28.31 13.54
CA VAL A 60 4.85 -28.54 12.11
C VAL A 60 3.35 -28.39 11.86
N VAL A 61 2.99 -27.41 11.02
CA VAL A 61 1.62 -27.19 10.54
C VAL A 61 1.33 -28.18 9.41
N VAL A 62 0.35 -29.06 9.61
CA VAL A 62 -0.06 -30.09 8.63
C VAL A 62 -1.17 -29.55 7.74
N SER A 63 -0.95 -29.55 6.41
CA SER A 63 -1.98 -29.31 5.40
C SER A 63 -2.51 -30.65 4.85
N THR A 64 -3.77 -30.69 4.42
CA THR A 64 -4.54 -31.89 4.03
C THR A 64 -4.05 -32.61 2.75
N GLY A 65 -2.79 -32.42 2.34
CA GLY A 65 -2.18 -33.02 1.14
C GLY A 65 -1.30 -34.26 1.34
N GLY A 66 -1.02 -34.69 2.58
CA GLY A 66 -0.38 -36.01 2.84
C GLY A 66 0.75 -36.03 3.88
N SER A 67 0.51 -36.80 4.96
CA SER A 67 1.40 -37.59 5.89
C SER A 67 2.71 -37.03 6.51
N VAL A 68 3.15 -37.30 7.76
CA VAL A 68 2.59 -37.58 9.14
C VAL A 68 3.71 -37.31 10.21
N SER A 69 3.34 -36.78 11.41
CA SER A 69 3.76 -37.07 12.83
C SER A 69 5.22 -36.90 13.34
N ALA A 70 5.52 -36.56 14.62
CA ALA A 70 4.81 -36.65 15.92
C ALA A 70 5.34 -35.54 16.89
N ARG A 71 4.65 -34.93 17.87
CA ARG A 71 3.67 -35.41 18.87
C ARG A 71 2.80 -34.22 19.37
N GLY A 72 1.50 -34.44 19.52
CA GLY A 72 0.64 -33.72 20.47
C GLY A 72 0.05 -32.36 20.06
N GLY A 73 -0.96 -32.35 19.17
CA GLY A 73 -1.83 -31.20 18.94
C GLY A 73 -2.63 -31.34 17.65
N VAL A 74 -3.96 -31.30 17.72
CA VAL A 74 -4.84 -31.28 16.54
C VAL A 74 -5.29 -29.85 16.29
N THR A 75 -4.73 -29.20 15.27
CA THR A 75 -5.17 -27.88 14.80
C THR A 75 -5.92 -28.03 13.49
N LEU A 76 -7.20 -27.64 13.48
CA LEU A 76 -8.02 -27.53 12.27
C LEU A 76 -7.74 -26.20 11.57
N SER A 77 -7.27 -26.24 10.33
CA SER A 77 -7.09 -25.06 9.48
C SER A 77 -8.17 -25.01 8.40
N THR A 78 -8.98 -23.95 8.40
CA THR A 78 -9.95 -23.64 7.34
C THR A 78 -9.26 -23.03 6.11
N GLU A 79 -9.84 -23.28 4.94
CA GLU A 79 -9.36 -22.93 3.60
C GLU A 79 -8.80 -21.50 3.43
N ARG A 80 -7.71 -21.42 2.66
CA ARG A 80 -7.05 -20.19 2.19
C ARG A 80 -7.89 -19.55 1.07
N ARG A 81 -8.83 -18.67 1.40
CA ARG A 81 -9.54 -17.85 0.41
C ARG A 81 -8.79 -16.54 0.16
N SER A 82 -7.83 -16.55 -0.77
CA SER A 82 -7.24 -15.31 -1.27
C SER A 82 -8.27 -14.61 -2.18
N GLN A 83 -8.99 -13.62 -1.67
CA GLN A 83 -9.87 -12.78 -2.49
C GLN A 83 -9.02 -11.71 -3.16
N GLN A 84 -8.73 -11.88 -4.45
CA GLN A 84 -7.96 -10.91 -5.22
C GLN A 84 -8.89 -9.82 -5.73
N GLN A 85 -8.73 -8.60 -5.23
CA GLN A 85 -9.50 -7.45 -5.71
C GLN A 85 -8.65 -6.65 -6.71
N SER A 86 -8.97 -6.76 -8.00
CA SER A 86 -8.27 -6.04 -9.06
C SER A 86 -8.70 -4.57 -9.12
N LEU A 87 -7.74 -3.65 -9.15
CA LEU A 87 -7.99 -2.25 -9.50
C LEU A 87 -8.00 -2.09 -11.03
N PRO A 88 -8.60 -1.01 -11.58
CA PRO A 88 -8.56 -0.74 -13.00
C PRO A 88 -7.12 -0.66 -13.53
N ARG A 89 -6.91 -1.20 -14.74
CA ARG A 89 -5.67 -1.05 -15.49
C ARG A 89 -5.64 0.34 -16.14
N LEU A 90 -4.51 1.05 -16.01
CA LEU A 90 -4.33 2.38 -16.55
C LEU A 90 -3.35 2.37 -17.72
N MET A 91 -3.71 3.00 -18.83
CA MET A 91 -2.77 3.29 -19.92
C MET A 91 -2.14 4.66 -19.66
N VAL A 92 -0.82 4.70 -19.53
CA VAL A 92 -0.10 5.90 -19.15
C VAL A 92 1.06 6.13 -20.12
N LEU A 93 1.16 7.33 -20.66
CA LEU A 93 2.34 7.70 -21.46
C LEU A 93 3.56 7.80 -20.53
N ASN A 94 4.68 7.20 -20.92
CA ASN A 94 5.92 7.21 -20.15
C ASN A 94 6.34 8.64 -19.75
N GLY A 95 6.59 8.85 -18.46
CA GLY A 95 6.91 10.14 -17.86
C GLY A 95 5.69 11.00 -17.50
N GLN A 96 4.48 10.61 -17.91
CA GLN A 96 3.23 11.32 -17.59
C GLN A 96 2.51 10.69 -16.40
N GLN A 97 1.55 11.43 -15.85
CA GLN A 97 0.72 10.99 -14.74
C GLN A 97 -0.68 10.59 -15.24
N ALA A 98 -1.24 9.55 -14.63
CA ALA A 98 -2.64 9.17 -14.78
C ALA A 98 -3.29 9.01 -13.39
N SER A 99 -4.60 9.24 -13.32
CA SER A 99 -5.38 9.01 -12.11
C SER A 99 -6.77 8.48 -12.41
N VAL A 100 -7.29 7.64 -11.54
CA VAL A 100 -8.67 7.13 -11.57
C VAL A 100 -9.25 7.18 -10.18
N THR A 101 -10.52 7.56 -10.07
CA THR A 101 -11.31 7.47 -8.84
C THR A 101 -12.54 6.64 -9.12
N LEU A 102 -12.73 5.58 -8.34
CA LEU A 102 -13.91 4.71 -8.41
C LEU A 102 -14.74 4.90 -7.16
N ASN A 103 -16.04 5.14 -7.34
CA ASN A 103 -17.00 5.26 -6.25
C ASN A 103 -17.98 4.09 -6.31
N GLU A 104 -18.09 3.35 -5.21
CA GLU A 104 -19.00 2.24 -5.04
C GLU A 104 -20.02 2.59 -3.95
N VAL A 105 -21.30 2.41 -4.25
CA VAL A 105 -22.40 2.66 -3.31
C VAL A 105 -23.13 1.35 -3.07
N THR A 106 -23.13 0.88 -1.82
CA THR A 106 -23.76 -0.38 -1.43
C THR A 106 -24.94 -0.10 -0.50
N PRO A 107 -26.17 -0.54 -0.84
CA PRO A 107 -27.28 -0.46 0.10
C PRO A 107 -27.01 -1.42 1.26
N ILE A 108 -27.12 -0.92 2.48
CA ILE A 108 -26.93 -1.70 3.71
C ILE A 108 -28.14 -1.56 4.62
N GLN A 109 -28.35 -2.59 5.43
CA GLN A 109 -29.36 -2.61 6.48
C GLN A 109 -28.71 -2.98 7.80
N TRP A 110 -29.13 -2.36 8.89
CA TRP A 110 -28.68 -2.67 10.24
C TRP A 110 -29.84 -2.52 11.22
N VAL A 111 -29.61 -2.92 12.45
CA VAL A 111 -30.64 -2.94 13.50
C VAL A 111 -30.10 -2.24 14.73
N ASP A 112 -30.84 -1.25 15.22
CA ASP A 112 -30.57 -0.61 16.50
C ASP A 112 -31.36 -1.32 17.62
N VAL A 113 -30.72 -1.50 18.79
CA VAL A 113 -31.39 -1.99 20.00
C VAL A 113 -31.46 -0.83 20.99
N GLY A 114 -32.68 -0.41 21.33
CA GLY A 114 -32.92 0.67 22.30
C GLY A 114 -33.53 0.15 23.59
N VAL A 115 -33.29 0.88 24.68
CA VAL A 115 -33.94 0.64 25.98
C VAL A 115 -34.82 1.85 26.31
N GLN A 116 -36.11 1.61 26.49
CA GLN A 116 -37.05 2.59 27.01
C GLN A 116 -37.17 2.40 28.52
N ARG A 117 -36.44 3.22 29.28
CA ARG A 117 -36.53 3.28 30.75
C ARG A 117 -37.60 4.28 31.17
N GLN A 118 -38.60 3.80 31.91
CA GLN A 118 -39.66 4.62 32.47
C GLN A 118 -39.63 4.48 34.01
N GLN A 119 -39.60 5.60 34.73
CA GLN A 119 -39.44 5.60 36.19
C GLN A 119 -40.60 4.83 36.87
N GLY A 120 -40.27 3.79 37.64
CA GLY A 120 -41.25 2.91 38.29
C GLY A 120 -41.81 1.77 37.42
N ARG A 121 -41.28 1.55 36.22
CA ARG A 121 -41.59 0.40 35.34
C ARG A 121 -40.32 -0.34 34.93
N GLU A 122 -40.50 -1.59 34.54
CA GLU A 122 -39.44 -2.43 33.96
C GLU A 122 -38.93 -1.84 32.63
N ASP A 123 -37.62 -1.97 32.40
CA ASP A 123 -36.96 -1.51 31.18
C ASP A 123 -37.51 -2.28 29.96
N ARG A 124 -37.99 -1.56 28.94
CA ARG A 124 -38.48 -2.17 27.69
C ARG A 124 -37.43 -2.08 26.60
N TYR A 125 -36.99 -3.23 26.11
CA TYR A 125 -36.13 -3.33 24.94
C TYR A 125 -36.95 -3.25 23.65
N TYR A 126 -36.50 -2.47 22.67
CA TYR A 126 -37.09 -2.44 21.35
C TYR A 126 -36.02 -2.54 20.27
N VAL A 127 -36.42 -3.11 19.14
CA VAL A 127 -35.56 -3.37 17.99
C VAL A 127 -36.04 -2.49 16.83
N ALA A 128 -35.17 -1.63 16.31
CA ALA A 128 -35.50 -0.70 15.24
C ALA A 128 -34.63 -0.99 14.00
N PRO A 129 -35.20 -1.58 12.93
CA PRO A 129 -34.46 -1.78 11.69
C PRO A 129 -34.19 -0.43 10.99
N ARG A 130 -33.01 -0.30 10.41
CA ARG A 130 -32.52 0.87 9.69
C ARG A 130 -31.99 0.45 8.32
N GLN A 131 -32.06 1.38 7.39
CA GLN A 131 -31.51 1.24 6.05
C GLN A 131 -30.64 2.46 5.77
N GLY A 132 -29.59 2.26 4.97
CA GLY A 132 -28.73 3.34 4.53
C GLY A 132 -27.82 2.88 3.39
N VAL A 133 -26.91 3.75 3.00
CA VAL A 133 -25.93 3.48 1.96
C VAL A 133 -24.53 3.52 2.56
N ALA A 134 -23.75 2.48 2.32
CA ALA A 134 -22.31 2.53 2.54
C ALA A 134 -21.67 3.03 1.24
N GLU A 135 -20.78 4.00 1.35
CA GLU A 135 -20.03 4.55 0.23
C GLU A 135 -18.56 4.20 0.38
N ARG A 136 -17.93 3.85 -0.73
CA ARG A 136 -16.51 3.57 -0.79
C ARG A 136 -15.92 4.27 -2.01
N SER A 137 -14.99 5.19 -1.78
CA SER A 137 -14.23 5.87 -2.83
C SER A 137 -12.80 5.36 -2.84
N ARG A 138 -12.28 5.07 -4.03
CA ARG A 138 -10.93 4.55 -4.25
C ARG A 138 -10.24 5.35 -5.35
N GLY A 139 -9.28 6.16 -4.94
CA GLY A 139 -8.41 6.92 -5.81
C GLY A 139 -7.07 6.21 -6.03
N VAL A 140 -6.61 6.17 -7.27
CA VAL A 140 -5.26 5.74 -7.64
C VAL A 140 -4.66 6.78 -8.56
N MET A 141 -3.41 7.16 -8.32
CA MET A 141 -2.61 8.00 -9.17
C MET A 141 -1.24 7.35 -9.38
N VAL A 142 -0.79 7.31 -10.63
CA VAL A 142 0.47 6.71 -11.01
C VAL A 142 1.23 7.60 -11.99
N LYS A 143 2.56 7.58 -11.87
CA LYS A 143 3.47 8.22 -12.81
C LYS A 143 4.66 7.29 -13.08
N PRO A 144 4.63 6.53 -14.17
CA PRO A 144 5.74 5.67 -14.55
C PRO A 144 6.83 6.44 -15.30
N SER A 145 8.09 6.06 -15.08
CA SER A 145 9.26 6.55 -15.81
C SER A 145 10.15 5.37 -16.17
N TRP A 146 10.38 5.20 -17.46
CA TRP A 146 11.14 4.08 -18.01
C TRP A 146 12.21 4.60 -18.98
N ALA A 147 13.47 4.23 -18.73
CA ALA A 147 14.58 4.62 -19.59
C ALA A 147 14.65 3.84 -20.92
N GLY A 148 13.81 2.81 -21.10
CA GLY A 148 13.82 1.95 -22.28
C GLY A 148 14.54 0.61 -22.06
N GLY A 149 14.47 -0.26 -23.07
CA GLY A 149 15.21 -1.53 -23.11
C GLY A 149 14.76 -2.54 -22.04
N ARG A 150 15.68 -2.99 -21.19
CA ARG A 150 15.41 -3.96 -20.10
C ARG A 150 15.45 -3.32 -18.72
N GLN A 151 15.54 -1.99 -18.67
CA GLN A 151 15.59 -1.26 -17.40
C GLN A 151 14.24 -1.39 -16.68
N PRO A 152 14.24 -1.46 -15.33
CA PRO A 152 13.00 -1.42 -14.58
C PRO A 152 12.31 -0.06 -14.74
N VAL A 153 10.99 -0.05 -14.57
CA VAL A 153 10.17 1.16 -14.58
C VAL A 153 10.15 1.73 -13.17
N THR A 154 10.54 2.99 -13.00
CA THR A 154 10.31 3.72 -11.75
C THR A 154 8.86 4.20 -11.73
N VAL A 155 8.08 3.79 -10.73
CA VAL A 155 6.67 4.13 -10.62
C VAL A 155 6.45 4.90 -9.33
N GLU A 156 6.00 6.14 -9.44
CA GLU A 156 5.41 6.88 -8.32
C GLU A 156 3.93 6.48 -8.22
N ILE A 157 3.48 6.08 -7.02
CA ILE A 157 2.15 5.55 -6.77
C ILE A 157 1.54 6.30 -5.58
N ARG A 158 0.31 6.75 -5.75
CA ARG A 158 -0.55 7.24 -4.67
C ARG A 158 -1.87 6.49 -4.70
N THR A 159 -2.25 5.92 -3.57
CA THR A 159 -3.59 5.35 -3.40
C THR A 159 -4.28 6.01 -2.23
N GLN A 160 -5.58 6.18 -2.35
CA GLN A 160 -6.47 6.70 -1.33
C GLN A 160 -7.73 5.83 -1.34
N GLU A 161 -8.09 5.26 -0.20
CA GLU A 161 -9.35 4.57 0.02
C GLU A 161 -10.05 5.28 1.17
N GLN A 162 -11.29 5.68 0.93
CA GLN A 162 -12.15 6.25 1.94
C GLN A 162 -13.44 5.44 1.95
N SER A 163 -13.86 5.04 3.15
CA SER A 163 -15.13 4.36 3.34
C SER A 163 -15.98 5.11 4.35
N ASN A 164 -17.22 5.37 3.96
CA ASN A 164 -18.22 5.98 4.81
C ASN A 164 -19.33 4.97 5.02
N ARG A 165 -19.51 4.54 6.27
CA ARG A 165 -20.62 3.69 6.64
C ARG A 165 -21.53 4.46 7.59
N PRO A 166 -22.83 4.59 7.30
CA PRO A 166 -23.75 5.19 8.24
C PRO A 166 -23.77 4.35 9.52
N GLY A 167 -23.53 5.03 10.64
CA GLY A 167 -23.51 4.41 11.96
C GLY A 167 -24.91 4.04 12.44
N GLY A 168 -25.01 2.87 13.09
CA GLY A 168 -26.07 2.63 14.08
C GLY A 168 -25.84 3.48 15.31
N ALA A 169 -26.88 3.63 16.15
CA ALA A 169 -26.80 4.40 17.38
C ALA A 169 -25.52 4.04 18.18
N PRO A 170 -24.85 5.02 18.82
CA PRO A 170 -23.68 4.74 19.64
C PRO A 170 -24.02 3.63 20.65
N PRO A 171 -23.05 2.78 21.03
CA PRO A 171 -23.25 1.87 22.15
C PRO A 171 -23.77 2.66 23.35
N LEU A 172 -24.51 2.02 24.27
CA LEU A 172 -24.80 2.57 25.60
C LEU A 172 -23.52 2.76 26.47
N ASP A 173 -22.35 2.79 25.84
CA ASP A 173 -21.06 3.15 26.41
C ASP A 173 -20.84 4.67 26.22
N PRO A 174 -20.56 5.43 27.30
CA PRO A 174 -20.24 6.85 27.20
C PRO A 174 -18.98 7.15 26.36
N SER A 175 -18.18 6.15 25.96
CA SER A 175 -17.17 6.33 24.91
C SER A 175 -17.81 6.34 23.53
N GLY A 176 -18.47 7.44 23.18
CA GLY A 176 -19.10 7.64 21.88
C GLY A 176 -18.11 7.52 20.72
N TYR A 177 -18.16 6.42 20.00
CA TYR A 177 -17.54 6.29 18.68
C TYR A 177 -18.65 6.00 17.68
N GLY A 178 -18.97 7.02 16.86
CA GLY A 178 -19.72 6.80 15.63
C GLY A 178 -18.98 5.81 14.72
N ALA A 179 -19.66 5.24 13.74
CA ALA A 179 -19.03 4.31 12.81
C ALA A 179 -17.73 4.91 12.24
N PRO A 180 -16.60 4.19 12.29
CA PRO A 180 -15.33 4.72 11.85
C PRO A 180 -15.39 4.98 10.34
N THR A 181 -15.08 6.21 9.93
CA THR A 181 -14.58 6.45 8.58
C THR A 181 -13.21 5.81 8.51
N GLU A 182 -13.06 4.74 7.73
CA GLU A 182 -11.75 4.13 7.48
C GLU A 182 -11.12 4.83 6.27
N ASP A 183 -10.11 5.65 6.54
CA ASP A 183 -9.26 6.27 5.53
C ASP A 183 -7.92 5.53 5.47
N ALA A 184 -7.55 5.02 4.30
CA ALA A 184 -6.26 4.40 4.04
C ALA A 184 -5.56 5.11 2.87
N SER A 185 -4.29 5.48 3.06
CA SER A 185 -3.50 6.09 1.99
C SER A 185 -2.10 5.50 1.91
N VAL A 186 -1.59 5.38 0.68
CA VAL A 186 -0.23 4.92 0.41
C VAL A 186 0.42 5.91 -0.56
N LEU A 187 1.63 6.34 -0.25
CA LEU A 187 2.52 7.08 -1.15
C LEU A 187 3.83 6.30 -1.24
N SER A 188 4.22 5.89 -2.44
CA SER A 188 5.44 5.11 -2.65
C SER A 188 6.06 5.37 -4.01
N THR A 189 7.37 5.14 -4.10
CA THR A 189 8.13 5.13 -5.36
C THR A 189 8.90 3.83 -5.42
N VAL A 190 8.67 3.03 -6.46
CA VAL A 190 9.22 1.67 -6.58
C VAL A 190 9.77 1.40 -7.98
N GLN A 191 10.80 0.57 -8.07
CA GLN A 191 11.30 0.05 -9.34
C GLN A 191 10.61 -1.28 -9.66
N VAL A 192 9.97 -1.36 -10.83
CA VAL A 192 9.15 -2.48 -11.27
C VAL A 192 9.75 -3.08 -12.54
N PRO A 193 10.22 -4.33 -12.51
CA PRO A 193 10.58 -5.03 -13.74
C PRO A 193 9.36 -5.19 -14.65
N LEU A 194 9.54 -5.00 -15.95
CA LEU A 194 8.45 -5.14 -16.93
C LEU A 194 7.84 -6.55 -16.85
N GLY A 195 6.51 -6.62 -16.85
CA GLY A 195 5.74 -7.87 -16.80
C GLY A 195 5.71 -8.59 -15.46
N GLN A 196 6.31 -8.04 -14.40
CA GLN A 196 6.37 -8.67 -13.08
C GLN A 196 5.53 -7.94 -12.04
N TRP A 197 4.89 -8.72 -11.16
CA TRP A 197 4.20 -8.19 -9.99
C TRP A 197 5.20 -7.90 -8.88
N VAL A 198 5.17 -6.67 -8.36
CA VAL A 198 6.00 -6.22 -7.24
C VAL A 198 5.09 -5.74 -6.10
N THR A 199 5.42 -6.11 -4.87
CA THR A 199 4.69 -5.64 -3.68
C THR A 199 5.20 -4.26 -3.27
N VAL A 200 4.30 -3.28 -3.20
CA VAL A 200 4.60 -1.88 -2.92
C VAL A 200 4.32 -1.52 -1.47
N ALA A 201 3.26 -2.09 -0.91
CA ALA A 201 2.85 -1.85 0.46
C ALA A 201 2.20 -3.11 1.05
N ARG A 202 2.30 -3.22 2.37
CA ARG A 202 1.69 -4.28 3.17
C ARG A 202 1.01 -3.63 4.37
N SER A 203 -0.26 -3.93 4.58
CA SER A 203 -1.02 -3.53 5.76
C SER A 203 -1.59 -4.77 6.43
N GLY A 204 -1.69 -4.78 7.75
CA GLY A 204 -2.21 -5.92 8.49
C GLY A 204 -2.04 -5.75 9.98
N SER A 205 -2.94 -6.35 10.75
CA SER A 205 -2.89 -6.33 12.20
C SER A 205 -2.09 -7.53 12.68
N TYR A 206 -0.87 -7.30 13.17
CA TYR A 206 -0.08 -8.34 13.82
C TYR A 206 -0.46 -8.38 15.30
N TYR A 207 -1.08 -9.48 15.74
CA TYR A 207 -1.26 -9.71 17.17
C TYR A 207 0.04 -10.30 17.73
N ALA A 208 0.64 -9.63 18.72
CA ALA A 208 1.65 -10.24 19.57
C ALA A 208 0.91 -11.22 20.49
N GLY A 209 1.10 -12.52 20.27
CA GLY A 209 0.37 -13.59 20.98
C GLY A 209 0.42 -13.48 22.50
N SER A 210 -0.50 -14.19 23.17
CA SER A 210 -0.53 -14.24 24.63
C SER A 210 0.77 -14.80 25.22
N PRO A 211 1.19 -14.38 26.43
CA PRO A 211 2.33 -14.96 27.13
C PRO A 211 2.17 -16.49 27.33
N PRO A 212 3.28 -17.24 27.46
CA PRO A 212 3.21 -18.68 27.74
C PRO A 212 2.33 -18.98 28.96
N ASN A 213 1.54 -20.05 28.87
CA ASN A 213 0.51 -20.49 29.85
C ASN A 213 -0.75 -19.62 29.97
N GLN A 214 -1.01 -18.72 29.02
CA GLN A 214 -2.30 -18.05 28.88
C GLN A 214 -2.95 -18.45 27.57
N TYR A 215 -4.15 -19.04 27.65
CA TYR A 215 -4.98 -19.34 26.48
C TYR A 215 -5.92 -18.17 26.26
N SER A 216 -5.77 -17.47 25.14
CA SER A 216 -6.69 -16.41 24.73
C SER A 216 -7.48 -16.84 23.51
N THR A 217 -8.76 -16.49 23.46
CA THR A 217 -9.56 -16.62 22.23
C THR A 217 -8.99 -15.77 21.08
N ARG A 218 -8.16 -14.77 21.37
CA ARG A 218 -7.42 -13.98 20.38
C ARG A 218 -6.30 -14.76 19.68
N ASP A 219 -5.79 -15.83 20.29
CA ASP A 219 -4.80 -16.70 19.64
C ASP A 219 -5.42 -17.51 18.49
N ALA A 220 -6.76 -17.63 18.46
CA ALA A 220 -7.53 -18.22 17.37
C ALA A 220 -8.01 -17.19 16.32
N GLU A 221 -7.71 -15.89 16.50
CA GLU A 221 -8.17 -14.84 15.59
C GLU A 221 -7.40 -14.91 14.25
N VAL A 222 -8.14 -14.79 13.14
CA VAL A 222 -7.56 -14.81 11.80
C VAL A 222 -6.81 -13.51 11.55
N GLN A 223 -5.49 -13.60 11.34
CA GLN A 223 -4.69 -12.44 10.95
C GLN A 223 -4.96 -12.14 9.47
N ARG A 224 -5.50 -10.95 9.20
CA ARG A 224 -5.70 -10.44 7.84
C ARG A 224 -4.52 -9.55 7.47
N MET A 225 -3.81 -9.94 6.42
CA MET A 225 -2.76 -9.16 5.80
C MET A 225 -3.18 -8.78 4.38
N ARG A 226 -2.98 -7.54 4.00
CA ARG A 226 -3.33 -6.98 2.70
C ARG A 226 -2.07 -6.45 2.04
N GLU A 227 -1.82 -6.85 0.80
CA GLU A 227 -0.68 -6.39 0.01
C GLU A 227 -1.16 -5.57 -1.20
N LEU A 228 -0.57 -4.39 -1.41
CA LEU A 228 -0.68 -3.65 -2.66
C LEU A 228 0.41 -4.14 -3.60
N GLN A 229 0.00 -4.64 -4.76
CA GLN A 229 0.93 -5.06 -5.80
C GLN A 229 0.75 -4.23 -7.07
N VAL A 230 1.85 -4.00 -7.78
CA VAL A 230 1.90 -3.28 -9.06
C VAL A 230 2.59 -4.13 -10.12
N ARG A 231 2.11 -4.04 -11.36
CA ARG A 231 2.80 -4.54 -12.56
C ARG A 231 2.79 -3.46 -13.62
N VAL A 232 3.89 -3.38 -14.38
CA VAL A 232 3.97 -2.51 -15.55
C VAL A 232 4.30 -3.34 -16.78
N ASP A 233 3.54 -3.14 -17.85
CA ASP A 233 3.73 -3.76 -19.15
C ASP A 233 3.87 -2.70 -20.24
N LEU A 234 4.52 -3.05 -21.35
CA LEU A 234 4.51 -2.20 -22.54
C LEU A 234 3.12 -2.29 -23.17
N ALA A 235 2.53 -1.14 -23.50
CA ALA A 235 1.33 -1.11 -24.30
C ALA A 235 1.68 -1.36 -25.79
N PRO A 236 0.78 -2.02 -26.54
CA PRO A 236 0.95 -2.24 -27.97
C PRO A 236 0.98 -0.95 -28.79
#